data_AF-A0A662UZB5-F1
#
_entry.id   AF-A0A662UZB5-F1
#
_cell.length_a   1.000
_cell.length_b   1.000
_cell.length_c   1.000
_cell.angle_alpha   90.00
_cell.angle_beta   90.00
_cell.angle_gamma   90.00
#
_symmetry.space_group_name_H-M   'P 1'
#
loop_
_entity.id
_entity.type
_entity.pdbx_description
1 polymer ?
#
loop_
_entity_poly.entity_id
_entity_poly.type
_entity_poly.pdbx_seq_one_letter_code
_entity_poly.pdbx_strand_id
1 'polypeptide(L)'
;MTLELYLKHRRIIVKNSKSLIEKLRQLTRNVSVQYALYYYLWTVKGASIRNLHRLYNEFTGRMVAPNTVRKQLKILERKGLIKKLGDTYIALVEPQEVLDLFDARRSKAGRKEALKRSLGVKRKKIEVPLGLSHYVKEIVDETKKLIAKGDRTAALDLLVHTLLPLRETEALWLWHDNTFIYWNSKSRNFRAVESKDIAELLRKLGYREGVMIFHTLAHEKAKKVIHRIFNRGSYSWPWARSLAYGLKELELLKETNYRIQIKRIDNRIVLTLYDFYTKHQIAEYTTAWIHEELPEPMKNKNYYMGTVLGKTHVKQEIEENNYFSKWRK
;
A
#
# COMPACT_ATOMS: atom_id res chain seq x y z
N MET A 1 -46.48 7.58 -27.54
CA MET A 1 -45.77 6.66 -26.63
C MET A 1 -46.73 6.29 -25.50
N THR A 2 -47.26 5.06 -25.48
CA THR A 2 -48.36 4.66 -24.59
C THR A 2 -47.92 4.58 -23.11
N LEU A 3 -48.82 4.96 -22.19
CA LEU A 3 -48.60 4.97 -20.74
C LEU A 3 -48.10 3.59 -20.23
N GLU A 4 -48.49 2.50 -20.88
CA GLU A 4 -48.03 1.15 -20.60
C GLU A 4 -46.55 0.90 -20.91
N LEU A 5 -46.01 1.46 -22.00
CA LEU A 5 -44.59 1.37 -22.34
C LEU A 5 -43.74 2.14 -21.31
N TYR A 6 -44.20 3.30 -20.88
CA TYR A 6 -43.56 4.08 -19.81
C TYR A 6 -43.57 3.32 -18.47
N LEU A 7 -44.69 2.71 -18.09
CA LEU A 7 -44.81 1.91 -16.87
C LEU A 7 -43.98 0.62 -16.93
N LYS A 8 -43.86 -0.02 -18.09
CA LYS A 8 -43.03 -1.22 -18.30
C LYS A 8 -41.54 -0.88 -18.23
N HIS A 9 -41.11 0.22 -18.85
CA HIS A 9 -39.73 0.72 -18.77
C HIS A 9 -39.38 1.16 -17.35
N ARG A 10 -40.30 1.86 -16.65
CA ARG A 10 -40.14 2.24 -15.24
C ARG A 10 -40.11 1.02 -14.32
N ARG A 11 -40.89 -0.03 -14.58
CA ARG A 11 -40.83 -1.31 -13.83
C ARG A 11 -39.52 -2.06 -14.06
N ILE A 12 -38.96 -2.07 -15.26
CA ILE A 12 -37.65 -2.69 -15.56
C ILE A 12 -36.52 -1.91 -14.87
N ILE A 13 -36.54 -0.58 -14.94
CA ILE A 13 -35.59 0.30 -14.24
C ILE A 13 -35.69 0.12 -12.72
N VAL A 14 -36.92 0.02 -12.16
CA VAL A 14 -37.18 -0.18 -10.72
C VAL A 14 -36.81 -1.59 -10.24
N LYS A 15 -36.99 -2.62 -11.08
CA LYS A 15 -36.62 -4.01 -10.76
C LYS A 15 -35.10 -4.20 -10.79
N ASN A 16 -34.42 -3.55 -11.75
CA ASN A 16 -32.96 -3.49 -11.83
C ASN A 16 -32.34 -2.63 -10.71
N SER A 17 -33.02 -1.56 -10.27
CA SER A 17 -32.53 -0.74 -9.16
C SER A 17 -32.70 -1.44 -7.81
N LYS A 18 -33.83 -2.12 -7.57
CA LYS A 18 -34.05 -2.91 -6.34
C LYS A 18 -33.05 -4.06 -6.21
N SER A 19 -32.76 -4.80 -7.28
CA SER A 19 -31.76 -5.89 -7.22
C SER A 19 -30.35 -5.35 -7.00
N LEU A 20 -30.01 -4.20 -7.61
CA LEU A 20 -28.73 -3.53 -7.40
C LEU A 20 -28.57 -3.05 -5.96
N ILE A 21 -29.58 -2.43 -5.38
CA ILE A 21 -29.54 -1.97 -3.97
C ILE A 21 -29.34 -3.14 -3.02
N GLU A 22 -30.01 -4.27 -3.25
CA GLU A 22 -29.85 -5.46 -2.40
C GLU A 22 -28.45 -6.07 -2.54
N LYS A 23 -27.89 -6.08 -3.76
CA LYS A 23 -26.49 -6.45 -3.99
C LYS A 23 -25.53 -5.51 -3.26
N LEU A 24 -25.75 -4.20 -3.30
CA LEU A 24 -24.94 -3.22 -2.58
C LEU A 24 -25.03 -3.37 -1.06
N ARG A 25 -26.20 -3.73 -0.53
CA ARG A 25 -26.40 -4.10 0.88
C ARG A 25 -25.56 -5.33 1.25
N GLN A 26 -25.62 -6.37 0.41
CA GLN A 26 -24.83 -7.58 0.62
C GLN A 26 -23.33 -7.29 0.59
N LEU A 27 -22.85 -6.52 -0.39
CA LEU A 27 -21.44 -6.10 -0.48
C LEU A 27 -21.00 -5.23 0.71
N THR A 28 -21.91 -4.41 1.24
CA THR A 28 -21.64 -3.62 2.44
C THR A 28 -21.40 -4.51 3.67
N ARG A 29 -22.18 -5.59 3.81
CA ARG A 29 -22.07 -6.56 4.91
C ARG A 29 -20.85 -7.47 4.76
N ASN A 30 -20.62 -7.97 3.55
CA ASN A 30 -19.60 -8.98 3.27
C ASN A 30 -18.20 -8.38 3.07
N VAL A 31 -18.11 -7.13 2.60
CA VAL A 31 -16.83 -6.50 2.21
C VAL A 31 -16.67 -5.16 2.91
N SER A 32 -17.35 -4.10 2.45
CA SER A 32 -17.38 -2.79 3.11
C SER A 32 -18.32 -1.83 2.38
N VAL A 33 -18.74 -0.77 3.08
CA VAL A 33 -19.47 0.37 2.47
C VAL A 33 -18.66 1.01 1.33
N GLN A 34 -17.33 1.09 1.48
CA GLN A 34 -16.44 1.66 0.47
C GLN A 34 -16.45 0.83 -0.80
N TYR A 35 -16.40 -0.50 -0.66
CA TYR A 35 -16.47 -1.41 -1.80
C TYR A 35 -17.82 -1.35 -2.50
N ALA A 36 -18.93 -1.24 -1.74
CA ALA A 36 -20.26 -1.08 -2.33
C ALA A 36 -20.36 0.21 -3.18
N LEU A 37 -19.89 1.36 -2.66
CA LEU A 37 -19.83 2.61 -3.44
C LEU A 37 -18.99 2.46 -4.70
N TYR A 38 -17.83 1.81 -4.60
CA TYR A 38 -16.95 1.58 -5.72
C TYR A 38 -17.57 0.67 -6.78
N TYR A 39 -18.19 -0.43 -6.35
CA TYR A 39 -18.91 -1.37 -7.22
C TYR A 39 -20.03 -0.67 -7.99
N TYR A 40 -20.78 0.22 -7.33
CA TYR A 40 -21.78 1.03 -8.00
C TYR A 40 -21.16 1.92 -9.09
N LEU A 41 -20.11 2.67 -8.77
CA LEU A 41 -19.41 3.54 -9.72
C LEU A 41 -18.92 2.78 -10.96
N TRP A 42 -18.40 1.56 -10.77
CA TRP A 42 -18.02 0.68 -11.86
C TRP A 42 -19.20 0.25 -12.73
N THR A 43 -20.31 -0.13 -12.09
CA THR A 43 -21.51 -0.64 -12.75
C THR A 43 -22.19 0.43 -13.60
N VAL A 44 -22.31 1.66 -13.07
CA VAL A 44 -23.01 2.76 -13.77
C VAL A 44 -22.08 3.65 -14.61
N LYS A 45 -20.80 3.29 -14.69
CA LYS A 45 -19.75 4.07 -15.42
C LYS A 45 -19.64 5.53 -14.99
N GLY A 46 -19.96 5.78 -13.72
CA GLY A 46 -19.77 7.04 -13.03
C GLY A 46 -21.04 7.67 -12.46
N ALA A 47 -20.88 8.47 -11.40
CA ALA A 47 -22.01 9.14 -10.75
C ALA A 47 -21.60 10.45 -10.07
N SER A 48 -22.56 11.38 -9.97
CA SER A 48 -22.40 12.63 -9.24
C SER A 48 -22.46 12.40 -7.73
N ILE A 49 -21.91 13.35 -6.95
CA ILE A 49 -21.96 13.30 -5.49
C ILE A 49 -23.40 13.24 -4.95
N ARG A 50 -24.34 13.92 -5.62
CA ARG A 50 -25.76 13.93 -5.24
C ARG A 50 -26.38 12.53 -5.40
N ASN A 51 -26.09 11.86 -6.51
CA ASN A 51 -26.59 10.50 -6.76
C ASN A 51 -25.98 9.49 -5.80
N LEU A 52 -24.67 9.58 -5.56
CA LEU A 52 -23.96 8.72 -4.61
C LEU A 52 -24.46 8.92 -3.18
N HIS A 53 -24.79 10.15 -2.78
CA HIS A 53 -25.35 10.44 -1.47
C HIS A 53 -26.73 9.82 -1.26
N ARG A 54 -27.63 9.97 -2.24
CA ARG A 54 -28.94 9.32 -2.23
C ARG A 54 -28.81 7.80 -2.13
N LEU A 55 -27.99 7.21 -2.99
CA LEU A 55 -27.75 5.77 -3.03
C LEU A 55 -27.15 5.24 -1.72
N TYR A 56 -26.17 5.97 -1.16
CA TYR A 56 -25.56 5.62 0.11
C TYR A 56 -26.60 5.47 1.22
N ASN A 57 -27.50 6.45 1.35
CA ASN A 57 -28.54 6.40 2.37
C ASN A 57 -29.48 5.19 2.15
N GLU A 58 -29.75 4.85 0.90
CA GLU A 58 -30.66 3.78 0.50
C GLU A 58 -30.12 2.36 0.81
N PHE A 59 -28.85 2.07 0.48
CA PHE A 59 -28.28 0.76 0.80
C PHE A 59 -27.75 0.66 2.24
N THR A 60 -27.42 1.77 2.90
CA THR A 60 -27.03 1.73 4.33
C THR A 60 -28.23 1.78 5.28
N GLY A 61 -29.41 2.18 4.80
CA GLY A 61 -30.61 2.38 5.62
C GLY A 61 -30.46 3.49 6.66
N ARG A 62 -29.54 4.43 6.44
CA ARG A 62 -29.22 5.51 7.40
C ARG A 62 -29.10 6.84 6.66
N MET A 63 -29.67 7.89 7.23
CA MET A 63 -29.40 9.25 6.74
C MET A 63 -28.03 9.70 7.23
N VAL A 64 -27.09 9.93 6.30
CA VAL A 64 -25.79 10.52 6.60
C VAL A 64 -25.64 11.88 5.92
N ALA A 65 -24.76 12.73 6.44
CA ALA A 65 -24.39 13.97 5.76
C ALA A 65 -23.67 13.69 4.43
N PRO A 66 -23.83 14.54 3.38
CA PRO A 66 -23.10 14.40 2.11
C PRO A 66 -21.58 14.32 2.29
N ASN A 67 -21.05 14.98 3.33
CA ASN A 67 -19.64 14.95 3.68
C ASN A 67 -19.14 13.54 4.02
N THR A 68 -19.99 12.67 4.58
CA THR A 68 -19.63 11.27 4.86
C THR A 68 -19.30 10.53 3.57
N VAL A 69 -20.11 10.72 2.53
CA VAL A 69 -19.88 10.11 1.21
C VAL A 69 -18.63 10.69 0.56
N ARG A 70 -18.43 12.02 0.64
CA ARG A 70 -17.19 12.67 0.18
C ARG A 70 -15.95 12.08 0.84
N LYS A 71 -15.98 11.79 2.15
CA LYS A 71 -14.87 11.14 2.85
C LYS A 71 -14.58 9.73 2.31
N GLN A 72 -15.62 8.92 2.04
CA GLN A 72 -15.43 7.60 1.46
C GLN A 72 -14.83 7.69 0.04
N LEU A 73 -15.32 8.61 -0.79
CA LEU A 73 -14.80 8.86 -2.12
C LEU A 73 -13.35 9.33 -2.09
N LYS A 74 -12.98 10.21 -1.16
CA LYS A 74 -11.59 10.65 -0.97
C LYS A 74 -10.66 9.50 -0.59
N ILE A 75 -11.15 8.50 0.15
CA ILE A 75 -10.37 7.28 0.46
C ILE A 75 -10.16 6.46 -0.81
N LEU A 76 -11.20 6.25 -1.61
CA LEU A 76 -11.12 5.54 -2.89
C LEU A 76 -10.18 6.25 -3.88
N GLU A 77 -10.23 7.58 -3.95
CA GLU A 77 -9.36 8.42 -4.79
C GLU A 77 -7.91 8.34 -4.30
N ARG A 78 -7.68 8.37 -2.98
CA ARG A 78 -6.34 8.16 -2.41
C ARG A 78 -5.76 6.80 -2.74
N LYS A 79 -6.61 5.75 -2.78
CA LYS A 79 -6.21 4.41 -3.22
C LYS A 79 -5.98 4.30 -4.73
N GLY A 80 -6.23 5.36 -5.51
CA GLY A 80 -6.10 5.35 -6.98
C GLY A 80 -7.20 4.54 -7.67
N LEU A 81 -8.31 4.26 -6.98
CA LEU A 81 -9.39 3.42 -7.51
C LEU A 81 -10.43 4.22 -8.31
N ILE A 82 -10.61 5.49 -7.96
CA ILE A 82 -11.56 6.38 -8.63
C ILE A 82 -10.88 7.69 -9.01
N LYS A 83 -11.42 8.36 -10.02
CA LYS A 83 -11.02 9.71 -10.44
C LYS A 83 -12.25 10.61 -10.49
N LYS A 84 -12.09 11.88 -10.10
CA LYS A 84 -13.10 12.91 -10.32
C LYS A 84 -12.88 13.57 -11.68
N LEU A 85 -13.91 13.59 -12.53
CA LEU A 85 -13.97 14.31 -13.80
C LEU A 85 -15.14 15.30 -13.74
N GLY A 86 -14.83 16.59 -13.59
CA GLY A 86 -15.85 17.61 -13.33
C GLY A 86 -16.61 17.30 -12.04
N ASP A 87 -17.90 16.99 -12.17
CA ASP A 87 -18.80 16.67 -11.05
C ASP A 87 -19.15 15.18 -10.92
N THR A 88 -18.51 14.35 -11.74
CA THR A 88 -18.72 12.90 -11.80
C THR A 88 -17.50 12.16 -11.27
N TYR A 89 -17.73 11.14 -10.46
CA TYR A 89 -16.69 10.17 -10.06
C TYR A 89 -16.77 8.97 -10.97
N ILE A 90 -15.63 8.45 -11.42
CA ILE A 90 -15.53 7.23 -12.24
C ILE A 90 -14.62 6.21 -11.57
N ALA A 91 -14.93 4.92 -11.71
CA ALA A 91 -14.05 3.84 -11.30
C ALA A 91 -13.01 3.57 -12.38
N LEU A 92 -11.75 3.37 -11.98
CA LEU A 92 -10.62 3.19 -12.88
C LEU A 92 -10.25 1.71 -13.11
N VAL A 93 -10.69 0.83 -12.22
CA VAL A 93 -10.30 -0.59 -12.18
C VAL A 93 -11.54 -1.44 -11.93
N GLU A 94 -11.48 -2.73 -12.25
CA GLU A 94 -12.59 -3.66 -12.04
C GLU A 94 -12.71 -4.10 -10.57
N PRO A 95 -13.94 -4.23 -10.01
CA PRO A 95 -14.16 -4.57 -8.60
C PRO A 95 -13.47 -5.83 -8.09
N GLN A 96 -13.49 -6.91 -8.89
CA GLN A 96 -12.90 -8.19 -8.51
C GLN A 96 -11.39 -8.07 -8.23
N GLU A 97 -10.70 -7.17 -8.93
CA GLU A 97 -9.24 -7.03 -8.92
C GLU A 97 -8.72 -6.27 -7.70
N VAL A 98 -9.61 -5.56 -7.01
CA VAL A 98 -9.27 -4.70 -5.87
C VAL A 98 -10.00 -5.12 -4.61
N LEU A 99 -10.68 -6.26 -4.64
CA LEU A 99 -11.46 -6.79 -3.52
C LEU A 99 -10.58 -7.00 -2.28
N ASP A 100 -9.33 -7.43 -2.47
CA ASP A 100 -8.30 -7.59 -1.44
C ASP A 100 -7.96 -6.27 -0.70
N LEU A 101 -8.25 -5.11 -1.31
CA LEU A 101 -8.01 -3.80 -0.72
C LEU A 101 -9.09 -3.35 0.27
N PHE A 102 -10.16 -4.14 0.44
CA PHE A 102 -11.31 -3.82 1.28
C PHE A 102 -11.51 -4.89 2.36
N ASP A 103 -11.25 -4.53 3.61
CA ASP A 103 -11.42 -5.42 4.76
C ASP A 103 -12.65 -5.02 5.59
N ALA A 104 -13.56 -5.97 5.81
CA ALA A 104 -14.78 -5.83 6.61
C ALA A 104 -14.48 -5.44 8.07
N ARG A 105 -13.29 -5.76 8.60
CA ARG A 105 -12.92 -5.49 10.01
C ARG A 105 -12.40 -4.08 10.27
N ARG A 106 -12.10 -3.27 9.23
CA ARG A 106 -11.43 -1.94 9.39
C ARG A 106 -12.36 -0.72 9.39
N SER A 107 -13.67 -0.88 9.21
CA SER A 107 -14.60 0.25 9.01
C SER A 107 -15.08 0.99 10.28
N LYS A 108 -14.46 0.80 11.46
CA LYS A 108 -14.89 1.39 12.76
C LYS A 108 -13.87 2.31 13.46
N ALA A 109 -13.16 3.20 12.75
CA ALA A 109 -12.20 4.12 13.38
C ALA A 109 -12.31 5.61 12.94
N GLY A 110 -13.51 6.06 12.58
CA GLY A 110 -13.76 7.38 11.97
C GLY A 110 -14.13 8.56 12.90
N ARG A 111 -13.89 8.49 14.22
CA ARG A 111 -14.38 9.52 15.17
C ARG A 111 -13.35 10.53 15.71
N LYS A 112 -12.08 10.51 15.26
CA LYS A 112 -11.05 11.47 15.71
C LYS A 112 -10.73 12.61 14.72
N GLU A 113 -11.42 12.64 13.58
CA GLU A 113 -11.07 13.45 12.40
C GLU A 113 -11.68 14.86 12.37
N ALA A 114 -12.49 15.23 13.37
CA ALA A 114 -13.17 16.52 13.43
C ALA A 114 -12.35 17.62 14.12
N LEU A 115 -11.37 17.26 14.97
CA LEU A 115 -10.67 18.23 15.81
C LEU A 115 -9.37 18.79 15.20
N LYS A 116 -8.75 18.12 14.22
CA LYS A 116 -7.48 18.59 13.63
C LYS A 116 -7.61 19.51 12.43
N ARG A 117 -8.83 19.67 11.88
CA ARG A 117 -9.06 20.60 10.76
C ARG A 117 -9.12 22.07 11.18
N SER A 118 -9.14 22.38 12.47
CA SER A 118 -9.12 23.74 13.01
C SER A 118 -7.72 24.32 13.24
N LEU A 119 -6.63 23.57 12.97
CA LEU A 119 -5.27 23.96 13.39
C LEU A 119 -4.27 24.33 12.28
N GLY A 120 -4.73 24.60 11.05
CA GLY A 120 -4.00 25.43 10.07
C GLY A 120 -2.47 25.24 9.95
N VAL A 121 -1.97 24.02 9.77
CA VAL A 121 -0.52 23.77 9.68
C VAL A 121 -0.01 24.06 8.27
N LYS A 122 0.83 25.11 8.14
CA LYS A 122 1.62 25.43 6.93
C LYS A 122 2.87 24.54 6.83
N ARG A 123 3.21 24.12 5.60
CA ARG A 123 4.45 23.38 5.27
C ARG A 123 5.68 24.31 5.36
N LYS A 124 6.73 23.90 6.08
CA LYS A 124 8.06 24.56 6.10
C LYS A 124 9.03 23.82 5.16
N LYS A 125 10.02 24.55 4.62
CA LYS A 125 11.21 23.99 3.93
C LYS A 125 11.92 23.01 4.87
N ILE A 126 12.26 21.84 4.36
CA ILE A 126 12.78 20.73 5.17
C ILE A 126 14.31 20.78 5.15
N GLU A 127 14.91 21.24 6.24
CA GLU A 127 16.32 20.94 6.52
C GLU A 127 16.43 19.47 6.95
N VAL A 128 17.46 18.77 6.44
CA VAL A 128 17.71 17.37 6.83
C VAL A 128 18.12 17.35 8.30
N PRO A 129 17.39 16.64 9.19
CA PRO A 129 17.79 16.59 10.59
C PRO A 129 19.13 15.87 10.77
N LEU A 130 20.04 16.45 11.57
CA LEU A 130 21.39 15.91 11.82
C LEU A 130 21.36 14.45 12.28
N GLY A 131 20.41 14.10 13.16
CA GLY A 131 20.22 12.73 13.62
C GLY A 131 19.87 11.76 12.50
N LEU A 132 19.00 12.14 11.56
CA LEU A 132 18.64 11.27 10.43
C LEU A 132 19.86 11.00 9.54
N SER A 133 20.65 12.05 9.24
CA SER A 133 21.88 11.93 8.45
C SER A 133 22.91 11.03 9.12
N HIS A 134 23.13 11.18 10.44
CA HIS A 134 24.04 10.34 11.22
C HIS A 134 23.70 8.85 11.08
N TYR A 135 22.45 8.46 11.37
CA TYR A 135 22.07 7.05 11.34
C TYR A 135 22.02 6.49 9.92
N VAL A 136 21.62 7.28 8.91
CA VAL A 136 21.72 6.83 7.51
C VAL A 136 23.18 6.53 7.14
N LYS A 137 24.12 7.40 7.52
CA LYS A 137 25.55 7.16 7.32
C LYS A 137 26.02 5.91 8.06
N GLU A 138 25.66 5.76 9.33
CA GLU A 138 26.05 4.59 10.14
C GLU A 138 25.55 3.27 9.53
N ILE A 139 24.30 3.24 9.04
CA ILE A 139 23.74 2.10 8.31
C ILE A 139 24.53 1.80 7.05
N VAL A 140 24.86 2.83 6.25
CA VAL A 140 25.62 2.64 5.00
C VAL A 140 27.03 2.14 5.29
N ASP A 141 27.70 2.67 6.31
CA ASP A 141 29.04 2.25 6.70
C ASP A 141 29.05 0.81 7.22
N GLU A 142 28.06 0.42 8.03
CA GLU A 142 27.95 -0.97 8.50
C GLU A 142 27.58 -1.94 7.37
N THR A 143 26.77 -1.51 6.42
CA THR A 143 26.47 -2.26 5.20
C THR A 143 27.73 -2.53 4.39
N LYS A 144 28.59 -1.52 4.19
CA LYS A 144 29.88 -1.71 3.51
C LYS A 144 30.78 -2.70 4.24
N LYS A 145 30.83 -2.66 5.58
CA LYS A 145 31.59 -3.65 6.38
C LYS A 145 31.06 -5.06 6.20
N LEU A 146 29.74 -5.25 6.19
CA LEU A 146 29.12 -6.56 5.93
C LEU A 146 29.48 -7.07 4.53
N ILE A 147 29.39 -6.22 3.50
CA ILE A 147 29.77 -6.59 2.13
C ILE A 147 31.26 -6.95 2.04
N ALA A 148 32.14 -6.19 2.69
CA ALA A 148 33.57 -6.48 2.73
C ALA A 148 33.89 -7.84 3.39
N LYS A 149 33.02 -8.31 4.29
CA LYS A 149 33.10 -9.64 4.93
C LYS A 149 32.43 -10.76 4.10
N GLY A 150 31.88 -10.45 2.93
CA GLY A 150 31.14 -11.39 2.09
C GLY A 150 29.66 -11.55 2.47
N ASP A 151 29.17 -10.83 3.48
CA ASP A 151 27.82 -10.97 4.03
C ASP A 151 26.76 -10.14 3.28
N ARG A 152 26.68 -10.30 1.95
CA ARG A 152 25.77 -9.50 1.11
C ARG A 152 24.30 -9.66 1.50
N THR A 153 23.88 -10.85 1.89
CA THR A 153 22.48 -11.09 2.30
C THR A 153 22.11 -10.31 3.56
N ALA A 154 23.01 -10.28 4.55
CA ALA A 154 22.79 -9.52 5.79
C ALA A 154 22.87 -8.00 5.54
N ALA A 155 23.76 -7.57 4.66
CA ALA A 155 23.85 -6.18 4.23
C ALA A 155 22.58 -5.71 3.53
N LEU A 156 22.00 -6.54 2.64
CA LEU A 156 20.72 -6.24 2.01
C LEU A 156 19.59 -6.18 3.04
N ASP A 157 19.48 -7.16 3.94
CA ASP A 157 18.46 -7.19 4.98
C ASP A 157 18.51 -5.93 5.88
N LEU A 158 19.73 -5.52 6.26
CA LEU A 158 19.96 -4.29 7.02
C LEU A 158 19.42 -3.06 6.28
N LEU A 159 19.75 -2.88 5.00
CA LEU A 159 19.28 -1.75 4.20
C LEU A 159 17.75 -1.77 4.04
N VAL A 160 17.19 -2.94 3.74
CA VAL A 160 15.76 -3.12 3.52
C VAL A 160 14.95 -2.74 4.75
N HIS A 161 15.41 -3.11 5.94
CA HIS A 161 14.67 -2.84 7.17
C HIS A 161 14.97 -1.48 7.83
N THR A 162 15.85 -0.68 7.23
CA THR A 162 16.20 0.65 7.74
C THR A 162 15.82 1.75 6.75
N LEU A 163 16.17 1.61 5.48
CA LEU A 163 15.95 2.63 4.45
C LEU A 163 14.62 2.45 3.71
N LEU A 164 14.00 1.27 3.76
CA LEU A 164 12.66 1.03 3.24
C LEU A 164 11.66 0.84 4.40
N PRO A 165 10.36 1.11 4.18
CA PRO A 165 9.36 1.14 5.25
C PRO A 165 8.87 -0.25 5.70
N LEU A 166 9.76 -1.26 5.68
CA LEU A 166 9.46 -2.65 6.06
C LEU A 166 9.55 -2.86 7.57
N ARG A 167 8.64 -3.65 8.13
CA ARG A 167 8.75 -4.17 9.51
C ARG A 167 9.69 -5.36 9.57
N GLU A 168 10.12 -5.73 10.79
CA GLU A 168 10.97 -6.91 11.07
C GLU A 168 10.50 -8.16 10.31
N THR A 169 9.20 -8.45 10.31
CA THR A 169 8.64 -9.67 9.69
C THR A 169 8.23 -9.53 8.22
N GLU A 170 8.53 -8.40 7.58
CA GLU A 170 8.12 -8.12 6.19
C GLU A 170 9.26 -8.41 5.22
N ALA A 171 8.92 -8.90 4.01
CA ALA A 171 9.91 -9.24 2.99
C ALA A 171 9.82 -8.27 1.81
N LEU A 172 10.98 -7.83 1.32
CA LEU A 172 11.14 -7.19 0.02
C LEU A 172 11.13 -8.29 -1.05
N TRP A 173 10.16 -8.22 -1.95
CA TRP A 173 9.96 -9.22 -2.99
C TRP A 173 10.65 -8.83 -4.29
N LEU A 174 10.50 -7.59 -4.72
CA LEU A 174 11.04 -7.12 -6.00
C LEU A 174 11.73 -5.78 -5.85
N TRP A 175 12.85 -5.62 -6.56
CA TRP A 175 13.39 -4.33 -6.95
C TRP A 175 13.39 -4.24 -8.48
N HIS A 176 12.74 -3.21 -9.02
CA HIS A 176 12.63 -2.93 -10.47
C HIS A 176 12.82 -1.43 -10.71
N ASP A 177 13.83 -1.05 -11.50
CA ASP A 177 14.27 0.33 -11.70
C ASP A 177 14.45 1.07 -10.36
N ASN A 178 13.58 2.03 -10.05
CA ASN A 178 13.61 2.78 -8.79
C ASN A 178 12.56 2.29 -7.79
N THR A 179 11.79 1.25 -8.12
CA THR A 179 10.66 0.74 -7.34
C THR A 179 11.05 -0.48 -6.51
N PHE A 180 10.63 -0.48 -5.25
CA PHE A 180 10.77 -1.55 -4.28
C PHE A 180 9.40 -2.06 -3.86
N ILE A 181 9.12 -3.35 -4.11
CA ILE A 181 7.83 -3.99 -3.83
C ILE A 181 7.98 -4.99 -2.69
N TYR A 182 7.21 -4.80 -1.63
CA TYR A 182 7.32 -5.58 -0.40
C TYR A 182 5.95 -6.02 0.14
N TRP A 183 5.95 -7.11 0.88
CA TRP A 183 4.74 -7.64 1.51
C TRP A 183 4.49 -6.98 2.86
N ASN A 184 3.33 -6.34 3.05
CA ASN A 184 2.94 -5.82 4.36
C ASN A 184 2.13 -6.87 5.14
N SER A 185 2.75 -7.48 6.14
CA SER A 185 2.12 -8.52 6.96
C SER A 185 0.85 -8.05 7.67
N LYS A 186 0.81 -6.79 8.16
CA LYS A 186 -0.35 -6.23 8.88
C LYS A 186 -1.57 -5.97 8.00
N SER A 187 -1.38 -5.54 6.76
CA SER A 187 -2.49 -5.37 5.80
C SER A 187 -2.68 -6.55 4.87
N ARG A 188 -1.82 -7.57 4.96
CA ARG A 188 -1.83 -8.77 4.11
C ARG A 188 -1.93 -8.41 2.62
N ASN A 189 -1.14 -7.43 2.20
CA ASN A 189 -1.10 -6.98 0.81
C ASN A 189 0.29 -6.46 0.42
N PHE A 190 0.53 -6.36 -0.88
CA PHE A 190 1.76 -5.75 -1.39
C PHE A 190 1.73 -4.23 -1.33
N ARG A 191 2.93 -3.67 -1.17
CA ARG A 191 3.22 -2.23 -1.14
C ARG A 191 4.38 -1.93 -2.06
N ALA A 192 4.39 -0.73 -2.63
CA ALA A 192 5.51 -0.24 -3.41
C ALA A 192 5.96 1.13 -2.96
N VAL A 193 7.27 1.31 -2.94
CA VAL A 193 7.92 2.60 -2.74
C VAL A 193 8.96 2.82 -3.82
N GLU A 194 9.06 4.03 -4.33
CA GLU A 194 10.02 4.45 -5.34
C GLU A 194 11.09 5.33 -4.69
N SER A 195 12.36 5.04 -4.97
CA SER A 195 13.49 5.83 -4.53
C SER A 195 14.68 5.64 -5.45
N LYS A 196 15.02 6.68 -6.20
CA LYS A 196 16.21 6.70 -7.06
C LYS A 196 17.49 6.59 -6.23
N ASP A 197 17.55 7.28 -5.10
CA ASP A 197 18.73 7.30 -4.23
C ASP A 197 19.05 5.92 -3.64
N ILE A 198 18.03 5.19 -3.19
CA ILE A 198 18.22 3.83 -2.66
C ILE A 198 18.59 2.86 -3.80
N ALA A 199 17.97 2.98 -4.97
CA ALA A 199 18.32 2.16 -6.13
C ALA A 199 19.78 2.39 -6.56
N GLU A 200 20.24 3.64 -6.63
CA GLU A 200 21.64 3.97 -6.91
C GLU A 200 22.60 3.46 -5.83
N LEU A 201 22.23 3.55 -4.55
CA LEU A 201 23.01 2.97 -3.46
C LEU A 201 23.18 1.46 -3.65
N LEU A 202 22.09 0.73 -3.92
CA LEU A 202 22.15 -0.71 -4.14
C LEU A 202 23.02 -1.08 -5.35
N ARG A 203 22.91 -0.33 -6.46
CA ARG A 203 23.77 -0.51 -7.65
C ARG A 203 25.25 -0.27 -7.29
N LYS A 204 25.57 0.80 -6.56
CA LYS A 204 26.94 1.10 -6.09
C LYS A 204 27.50 0.01 -5.16
N LEU A 205 26.64 -0.63 -4.38
CA LEU A 205 26.98 -1.77 -3.51
C LEU A 205 27.01 -3.11 -4.27
N GLY A 206 26.80 -3.10 -5.59
CA GLY A 206 26.89 -4.27 -6.47
C GLY A 206 25.69 -5.21 -6.41
N TYR A 207 24.55 -4.78 -5.87
CA TYR A 207 23.29 -5.50 -6.03
C TYR A 207 22.72 -5.27 -7.42
N ARG A 208 21.91 -6.22 -7.88
CA ARG A 208 21.19 -6.15 -9.15
C ARG A 208 19.70 -6.15 -8.90
N GLU A 209 18.97 -5.50 -9.79
CA GLU A 209 17.52 -5.55 -9.83
C GLU A 209 17.02 -6.98 -10.01
N GLY A 210 15.84 -7.28 -9.44
CA GLY A 210 15.22 -8.58 -9.52
C GLY A 210 14.53 -9.00 -8.24
N VAL A 211 14.39 -10.32 -8.06
CA VAL A 211 13.73 -10.91 -6.89
C VAL A 211 14.66 -10.80 -5.68
N MET A 212 14.21 -10.08 -4.64
CA MET A 212 15.06 -9.68 -3.50
C MET A 212 14.90 -10.54 -2.25
N ILE A 213 13.99 -11.53 -2.27
CA ILE A 213 13.54 -12.26 -1.07
C ILE A 213 14.64 -12.95 -0.25
N PHE A 214 15.81 -13.24 -0.85
CA PHE A 214 16.91 -13.90 -0.16
C PHE A 214 17.40 -13.14 1.08
N HIS A 215 17.18 -11.83 1.14
CA HIS A 215 17.55 -11.02 2.30
C HIS A 215 17.04 -11.63 3.62
N THR A 216 15.86 -12.26 3.61
CA THR A 216 15.24 -12.87 4.80
C THR A 216 16.06 -14.02 5.39
N LEU A 217 16.97 -14.64 4.63
CA LEU A 217 17.80 -15.74 5.11
C LEU A 217 18.88 -15.30 6.10
N ALA A 218 19.24 -14.01 6.09
CA ALA A 218 20.27 -13.45 6.97
C ALA A 218 19.68 -12.56 8.08
N HIS A 219 18.37 -12.69 8.34
CA HIS A 219 17.63 -11.79 9.23
C HIS A 219 18.22 -11.71 10.64
N GLU A 220 18.62 -12.83 11.23
CA GLU A 220 19.22 -12.87 12.58
C GLU A 220 20.55 -12.08 12.67
N LYS A 221 21.30 -12.02 11.57
CA LYS A 221 22.56 -11.27 11.52
C LYS A 221 22.29 -9.77 11.43
N ALA A 222 21.38 -9.35 10.56
CA ALA A 222 20.96 -7.95 10.46
C ALA A 222 20.27 -7.48 11.75
N LYS A 223 19.48 -8.34 12.40
CA LYS A 223 18.86 -8.09 13.71
C LYS A 223 19.89 -7.69 14.76
N LYS A 224 20.98 -8.46 14.90
CA LYS A 224 22.08 -8.13 15.84
C LYS A 224 22.68 -6.75 15.54
N VAL A 225 22.87 -6.42 14.26
CA VAL A 225 23.39 -5.12 13.83
C VAL A 225 22.42 -3.99 14.18
N ILE A 226 21.14 -4.14 13.86
CA ILE A 226 20.08 -3.16 14.19
C ILE A 226 20.00 -2.94 15.70
N HIS A 227 20.01 -4.01 16.50
CA HIS A 227 19.99 -3.88 17.95
C HIS A 227 21.21 -3.16 18.49
N ARG A 228 22.39 -3.37 17.90
CA ARG A 228 23.62 -2.67 18.29
C ARG A 228 23.61 -1.19 17.91
N ILE A 229 23.21 -0.84 16.69
CA ILE A 229 23.20 0.55 16.18
C ILE A 229 22.20 1.40 16.96
N PHE A 230 20.95 0.93 17.07
CA PHE A 230 19.91 1.73 17.72
C PHE A 230 19.92 1.59 19.24
N ASN A 231 20.34 0.43 19.76
CA ASN A 231 20.47 0.13 21.19
C ASN A 231 19.25 0.52 22.04
N ARG A 232 18.05 0.12 21.61
CA ARG A 232 16.78 0.40 22.32
C ARG A 232 16.00 -0.86 22.72
N GLY A 233 16.68 -1.99 22.89
CA GLY A 233 16.02 -3.27 23.20
C GLY A 233 14.92 -3.59 22.18
N SER A 234 13.70 -3.87 22.64
CA SER A 234 12.54 -4.16 21.77
C SER A 234 12.14 -3.02 20.83
N TYR A 235 12.59 -1.78 21.10
CA TYR A 235 12.31 -0.63 20.25
C TYR A 235 13.33 -0.40 19.13
N SER A 236 14.41 -1.19 19.04
CA SER A 236 15.45 -1.01 18.00
C SER A 236 14.86 -1.12 16.59
N TRP A 237 13.98 -2.09 16.33
CA TRP A 237 13.30 -2.24 15.03
C TRP A 237 12.36 -1.09 14.67
N PRO A 238 11.45 -0.65 15.57
CA PRO A 238 10.70 0.58 15.35
C PRO A 238 11.56 1.82 15.10
N TRP A 239 12.72 1.93 15.75
CA TRP A 239 13.67 3.02 15.51
C TRP A 239 14.37 2.89 14.15
N ALA A 240 14.85 1.71 13.78
CA ALA A 240 15.44 1.43 12.46
C ALA A 240 14.51 1.85 11.32
N ARG A 241 13.27 1.38 11.38
CA ARG A 241 12.23 1.71 10.40
C ARG A 241 11.87 3.19 10.36
N SER A 242 12.14 3.94 11.44
CA SER A 242 11.87 5.38 11.47
C SER A 242 12.81 6.20 10.58
N LEU A 243 13.92 5.63 10.12
CA LEU A 243 14.75 6.26 9.10
C LEU A 243 14.01 6.37 7.77
N ALA A 244 13.43 5.26 7.26
CA ALA A 244 12.60 5.28 6.05
C ALA A 244 11.47 6.32 6.12
N TYR A 245 10.89 6.50 7.30
CA TYR A 245 9.90 7.55 7.52
C TYR A 245 10.46 8.97 7.41
N GLY A 246 11.67 9.22 7.93
CA GLY A 246 12.39 10.47 7.71
C GLY A 246 12.71 10.71 6.22
N LEU A 247 13.14 9.66 5.50
CA LEU A 247 13.39 9.74 4.05
C LEU A 247 12.11 10.06 3.26
N LYS A 248 10.95 9.56 3.71
CA LYS A 248 9.65 9.89 3.13
C LYS A 248 9.27 11.36 3.34
N GLU A 249 9.54 11.95 4.52
CA GLU A 249 9.32 13.38 4.74
C GLU A 249 10.18 14.24 3.79
N LEU A 250 11.41 13.80 3.52
CA LEU A 250 12.33 14.43 2.57
C LEU A 250 11.95 14.19 1.10
N GLU A 251 10.82 13.54 0.82
CA GLU A 251 10.35 13.19 -0.53
C GLU A 251 11.31 12.27 -1.31
N LEU A 252 12.25 11.61 -0.62
CA LEU A 252 13.19 10.62 -1.18
C LEU A 252 12.55 9.24 -1.35
N LEU A 253 11.40 9.03 -0.72
CA LEU A 253 10.54 7.84 -0.89
C LEU A 253 9.17 8.29 -1.41
N LYS A 254 8.80 7.80 -2.59
CA LYS A 254 7.51 8.09 -3.22
C LYS A 254 6.65 6.83 -3.31
N GLU A 255 5.35 6.99 -3.20
CA GLU A 255 4.40 5.88 -3.21
C GLU A 255 3.88 5.65 -4.64
N THR A 256 3.89 4.41 -5.13
CA THR A 256 3.47 4.05 -6.50
C THR A 256 2.65 2.76 -6.53
N ASN A 257 1.87 2.51 -7.59
CA ASN A 257 0.93 1.40 -7.69
C ASN A 257 1.29 0.46 -8.84
N TYR A 258 1.17 -0.85 -8.60
CA TYR A 258 1.40 -1.90 -9.59
C TYR A 258 0.43 -3.06 -9.38
N ARG A 259 0.47 -4.04 -10.27
CA ARG A 259 0.01 -5.40 -9.98
C ARG A 259 1.18 -6.35 -9.99
N ILE A 260 1.11 -7.35 -9.13
CA ILE A 260 2.15 -8.35 -9.01
C ILE A 260 1.53 -9.74 -9.12
N GLN A 261 2.20 -10.59 -9.88
CA GLN A 261 1.96 -12.02 -9.93
C GLN A 261 3.22 -12.74 -9.47
N ILE A 262 3.03 -13.77 -8.64
CA ILE A 262 4.11 -14.63 -8.15
C ILE A 262 3.69 -16.07 -8.40
N LYS A 263 4.55 -16.83 -9.05
CA LYS A 263 4.41 -18.27 -9.30
C LYS A 263 5.61 -18.99 -8.71
N ARG A 264 5.36 -20.10 -8.01
CA ARG A 264 6.38 -21.10 -7.69
C ARG A 264 6.26 -22.23 -8.71
N ILE A 265 7.31 -22.46 -9.48
CA ILE A 265 7.41 -23.54 -10.46
C ILE A 265 8.66 -24.32 -10.06
N ASP A 266 8.46 -25.52 -9.52
CA ASP A 266 9.52 -26.34 -8.93
C ASP A 266 10.35 -25.57 -7.88
N ASN A 267 11.65 -25.42 -8.15
CA ASN A 267 12.60 -24.65 -7.34
C ASN A 267 12.79 -23.22 -7.87
N ARG A 268 11.85 -22.67 -8.64
CA ARG A 268 11.92 -21.31 -9.19
C ARG A 268 10.75 -20.48 -8.73
N ILE A 269 11.04 -19.21 -8.51
CA ILE A 269 10.04 -18.17 -8.27
C ILE A 269 10.05 -17.27 -9.49
N VAL A 270 8.89 -17.17 -10.13
CA VAL A 270 8.65 -16.25 -11.24
C VAL A 270 7.77 -15.13 -10.73
N LEU A 271 8.26 -13.90 -10.83
CA LEU A 271 7.59 -12.69 -10.40
C LEU A 271 7.35 -11.81 -11.62
N THR A 272 6.08 -11.60 -11.96
CA THR A 272 5.68 -10.74 -13.09
C THR A 272 5.06 -9.45 -12.53
N LEU A 273 5.56 -8.31 -13.00
CA LEU A 273 5.07 -6.98 -12.68
C LEU A 273 4.21 -6.46 -13.83
N TYR A 274 3.03 -5.91 -13.52
CA TYR A 274 2.15 -5.31 -14.51
C TYR A 274 1.80 -3.87 -14.12
N ASP A 275 1.53 -3.06 -15.14
CA ASP A 275 0.94 -1.75 -14.97
C ASP A 275 -0.42 -1.88 -14.30
N PHE A 276 -0.66 -1.02 -13.31
CA PHE A 276 -1.87 -1.11 -12.48
C PHE A 276 -3.16 -0.87 -13.28
N TYR A 277 -3.11 0.02 -14.28
CA TYR A 277 -4.28 0.50 -15.03
C TYR A 277 -4.45 -0.22 -16.36
N THR A 278 -3.38 -0.35 -17.15
CA THR A 278 -3.42 -0.95 -18.49
C THR A 278 -3.32 -2.47 -18.46
N LYS A 279 -2.86 -3.04 -17.35
CA LYS A 279 -2.57 -4.48 -17.19
C LYS A 279 -1.45 -4.98 -18.13
N HIS A 280 -0.73 -4.09 -18.79
CA HIS A 280 0.41 -4.48 -19.60
C HIS A 280 1.53 -5.00 -18.71
N GLN A 281 2.17 -6.09 -19.14
CA GLN A 281 3.34 -6.61 -18.45
C GLN A 281 4.48 -5.60 -18.58
N ILE A 282 5.03 -5.20 -17.44
CA ILE A 282 6.16 -4.28 -17.34
C ILE A 282 7.47 -5.08 -17.34
N ALA A 283 7.55 -6.10 -16.48
CA ALA A 283 8.75 -6.88 -16.31
C ALA A 283 8.43 -8.28 -15.77
N GLU A 284 9.34 -9.22 -16.01
CA GLU A 284 9.33 -10.54 -15.40
C GLU A 284 10.72 -10.87 -14.88
N TYR A 285 10.76 -11.41 -13.66
CA TYR A 285 11.97 -11.80 -13.00
C TYR A 285 11.85 -13.24 -12.51
N THR A 286 12.91 -14.01 -12.68
CA THR A 286 12.97 -15.39 -12.21
C THR A 286 14.18 -15.56 -11.31
N THR A 287 14.01 -16.29 -10.21
CA THR A 287 15.13 -16.72 -9.37
C THR A 287 14.94 -18.15 -8.89
N ALA A 288 16.05 -18.84 -8.64
CA ALA A 288 16.01 -20.15 -8.00
C ALA A 288 15.72 -19.99 -6.50
N TRP A 289 15.01 -20.92 -5.89
CA TRP A 289 14.72 -20.96 -4.47
C TRP A 289 14.78 -22.41 -4.01
N ILE A 290 15.88 -22.75 -3.36
CA ILE A 290 16.16 -24.10 -2.88
C ILE A 290 15.75 -24.32 -1.42
N HIS A 291 15.27 -23.27 -0.75
CA HIS A 291 14.85 -23.36 0.65
C HIS A 291 13.40 -23.87 0.74
N GLU A 292 13.12 -24.62 1.80
CA GLU A 292 11.81 -25.24 2.01
C GLU A 292 10.71 -24.19 2.18
N GLU A 293 10.96 -23.21 3.06
CA GLU A 293 10.02 -22.14 3.37
C GLU A 293 10.18 -20.92 2.46
N LEU A 294 9.06 -20.39 1.98
CA LEU A 294 8.99 -19.10 1.30
C LEU A 294 8.48 -18.02 2.26
N PRO A 295 8.85 -16.74 2.09
CA PRO A 295 8.20 -15.67 2.82
C PRO A 295 6.72 -15.53 2.43
N GLU A 296 5.95 -14.84 3.28
CA GLU A 296 4.58 -14.44 2.92
C GLU A 296 4.60 -13.54 1.67
N PRO A 297 3.64 -13.69 0.73
CA PRO A 297 2.40 -14.47 0.85
C PRO A 297 2.48 -15.93 0.35
N MET A 298 3.66 -16.44 0.03
CA MET A 298 3.83 -17.73 -0.65
C MET A 298 4.09 -18.91 0.29
N LYS A 299 4.13 -18.71 1.62
CA LYS A 299 4.40 -19.77 2.63
C LYS A 299 3.68 -21.10 2.36
N ASN A 300 2.40 -21.04 1.95
CA ASN A 300 1.57 -22.22 1.70
C ASN A 300 0.87 -22.16 0.33
N LYS A 301 1.47 -21.49 -0.66
CA LYS A 301 0.86 -21.24 -1.96
C LYS A 301 1.89 -21.33 -3.07
N ASN A 302 1.50 -21.88 -4.20
CA ASN A 302 2.31 -21.89 -5.43
C ASN A 302 1.97 -20.75 -6.37
N TYR A 303 0.91 -19.99 -6.07
CA TYR A 303 0.47 -18.87 -6.88
C TYR A 303 -0.08 -17.75 -5.99
N TYR A 304 0.28 -16.53 -6.33
CA TYR A 304 -0.31 -15.32 -5.78
C TYR A 304 -0.47 -14.29 -6.89
N MET A 305 -1.62 -13.62 -6.92
CA MET A 305 -1.83 -12.42 -7.71
C MET A 305 -2.48 -11.39 -6.81
N GLY A 306 -2.02 -10.14 -6.88
CA GLY A 306 -2.57 -9.09 -6.05
C GLY A 306 -2.19 -7.70 -6.49
N THR A 307 -2.86 -6.73 -5.89
CA THR A 307 -2.58 -5.32 -6.11
C THR A 307 -1.45 -4.85 -5.20
N VAL A 308 -0.53 -4.08 -5.77
CA VAL A 308 0.55 -3.39 -5.06
C VAL A 308 0.13 -1.95 -4.86
N LEU A 309 -0.05 -1.53 -3.61
CA LEU A 309 -0.49 -0.17 -3.30
C LEU A 309 0.66 0.69 -2.76
N GLY A 310 0.84 1.86 -3.35
CA GLY A 310 1.78 2.85 -2.86
C GLY A 310 1.35 3.45 -1.53
N LYS A 311 0.06 3.81 -1.37
CA LYS A 311 -0.36 4.65 -0.24
C LYS A 311 -0.54 3.90 1.07
N THR A 312 0.29 4.17 2.07
CA THR A 312 0.06 3.66 3.43
C THR A 312 -1.26 4.19 3.99
N HIS A 313 -2.11 3.29 4.51
CA HIS A 313 -3.17 3.67 5.46
C HIS A 313 -2.55 3.89 6.84
N VAL A 314 -1.65 4.87 6.96
CA VAL A 314 -1.11 5.33 8.25
C VAL A 314 -1.67 6.72 8.50
N LYS A 315 -2.17 6.94 9.72
CA LYS A 315 -2.67 8.26 10.13
C LYS A 315 -1.49 9.24 10.03
N GLN A 316 -1.66 10.37 9.36
CA GLN A 316 -0.65 11.44 9.32
C GLN A 316 -0.23 11.86 10.75
N GLU A 317 -1.10 11.68 11.75
CA GLU A 317 -0.79 11.93 13.17
C GLU A 317 0.07 10.85 13.85
N ILE A 318 0.05 9.60 13.38
CA ILE A 318 1.05 8.60 13.79
C ILE A 318 2.37 8.92 13.05
N GLU A 319 2.27 9.46 11.84
CA GLU A 319 3.43 10.01 11.11
C GLU A 319 3.93 11.36 11.65
N GLU A 320 3.20 12.07 12.52
CA GLU A 320 3.66 13.36 13.09
C GLU A 320 3.99 13.21 14.58
N ASN A 321 3.24 12.38 15.32
CA ASN A 321 3.41 12.17 16.77
C ASN A 321 4.06 10.83 17.15
N ASN A 322 4.43 9.97 16.19
CA ASN A 322 5.05 8.70 16.53
C ASN A 322 6.23 8.39 15.61
N TYR A 323 7.42 8.38 16.19
CA TYR A 323 8.74 8.23 15.55
C TYR A 323 9.38 9.47 14.93
N PHE A 324 8.63 10.49 14.50
CA PHE A 324 9.17 11.64 13.74
C PHE A 324 9.68 12.78 14.63
N SER A 325 9.05 12.99 15.79
CA SER A 325 9.57 13.88 16.84
C SER A 325 10.94 13.46 17.36
N LYS A 326 11.41 12.25 17.03
CA LYS A 326 12.70 11.72 17.46
C LYS A 326 13.90 12.32 16.72
N TRP A 327 13.69 12.80 15.50
CA TRP A 327 14.76 13.36 14.66
C TRP A 327 14.81 14.89 14.68
N ARG A 328 13.72 15.56 15.09
CA ARG A 328 13.59 17.03 15.09
C ARG A 328 14.14 17.71 16.36
N LYS A 329 14.97 17.03 17.14
CA LYS A 329 15.60 17.59 18.34
C LYS A 329 17.05 17.94 18.07
#